data_AF-A0A2T4ZFB8-F1
#
_entry.id   AF-A0A2T4ZFB8-F1
#
_cell.length_a   1.000
_cell.length_b   1.000
_cell.length_c   1.000
_cell.angle_alpha   90.00
_cell.angle_beta   90.00
_cell.angle_gamma   90.00
#
_symmetry.space_group_name_H-M   'P 1'
#
loop_
_entity.id
_entity.type
_entity.pdbx_description
1 polymer ?
#
loop_
_entity_poly.entity_id
_entity_poly.type
_entity_poly.pdbx_seq_one_letter_code
_entity_poly.pdbx_strand_id
1 'polypeptide(L)'
;MAGLAAARRLAGAGCDVSIFDKSRGVGGRMATRRAEGLQFDHGAQFFTARGDGFVREVEALVGDGGAAAWGEVGYVGTPGMSAVGRAFARGLSIIPSQTVTRLDRDGARWRIASAEGYETPPEGFDGVIVATPAPQAAPILASAGIDWSGTARARYAPCWALMIAFGAIDDPIGVSLRPTDEAIAWIAADSSKPGRAAGSTTYVIHATPAWSRQHLERTPQEVAAMLLARFQLLSRRSLIGVPHPL
;
A
#
# COMPACT_ATOMS: atom_id res chain seq x y z
N MET A 1 -1.18 0.51 7.50
CA MET A 1 -1.50 1.83 8.10
C MET A 1 -2.53 1.77 9.20
N ALA A 2 -3.76 1.31 8.96
CA ALA A 2 -4.81 1.32 10.00
C ALA A 2 -4.36 0.68 11.33
N GLY A 3 -3.80 -0.52 11.29
CA GLY A 3 -3.25 -1.19 12.48
C GLY A 3 -2.12 -0.40 13.15
N LEU A 4 -1.19 0.17 12.37
CA LEU A 4 -0.09 0.99 12.90
C LEU A 4 -0.61 2.26 13.59
N ALA A 5 -1.62 2.92 13.01
CA ALA A 5 -2.21 4.13 13.59
C ALA A 5 -2.92 3.82 14.92
N ALA A 6 -3.67 2.72 14.98
CA ALA A 6 -4.30 2.25 16.21
C ALA A 6 -3.26 1.89 17.28
N ALA A 7 -2.24 1.09 16.90
CA ALA A 7 -1.17 0.68 17.79
C ALA A 7 -0.38 1.86 18.36
N ARG A 8 -0.02 2.84 17.53
CA ARG A 8 0.68 4.04 17.99
C ARG A 8 -0.14 4.86 19.00
N ARG A 9 -1.46 4.95 18.80
CA ARG A 9 -2.35 5.63 19.74
C ARG A 9 -2.48 4.88 21.07
N LEU A 10 -2.57 3.55 21.04
CA LEU A 10 -2.62 2.71 22.23
C LEU A 10 -1.30 2.74 23.01
N ALA A 11 -0.17 2.61 22.31
CA ALA A 11 1.15 2.71 22.92
C ALA A 11 1.39 4.09 23.55
N GLY A 12 0.96 5.17 22.87
CA GLY A 12 1.00 6.53 23.43
C GLY A 12 0.10 6.73 24.65
N ALA A 13 -0.89 5.86 24.87
CA ALA A 13 -1.71 5.83 26.08
C ALA A 13 -1.16 4.90 27.17
N GLY A 14 0.02 4.31 26.98
CA GLY A 14 0.69 3.43 27.94
C GLY A 14 0.29 1.96 27.86
N CYS A 15 -0.45 1.54 26.83
CA CYS A 15 -0.74 0.12 26.61
C CYS A 15 0.48 -0.61 26.02
N ASP A 16 0.71 -1.86 26.44
CA ASP A 16 1.61 -2.76 25.74
C ASP A 16 0.92 -3.30 24.47
N VAL A 17 1.61 -3.20 23.33
CA VAL A 17 1.03 -3.49 22.01
C VAL A 17 1.99 -4.32 21.18
N SER A 18 1.55 -5.52 20.80
CA SER A 18 2.20 -6.36 19.80
C SER A 18 1.46 -6.33 18.48
N ILE A 19 2.18 -6.15 17.37
CA ILE A 19 1.62 -6.09 16.02
C ILE A 19 2.06 -7.31 15.22
N PHE A 20 1.10 -8.03 14.64
CA PHE A 20 1.34 -9.19 13.80
C PHE A 20 1.02 -8.85 12.34
N ASP A 21 1.91 -9.21 11.41
CA ASP A 21 1.67 -9.10 9.98
C ASP A 21 2.28 -10.31 9.27
N LYS A 22 1.55 -10.88 8.30
CA LYS A 22 2.05 -12.00 7.47
C LYS A 22 3.25 -11.61 6.60
N SER A 23 3.43 -10.31 6.37
CA SER A 23 4.48 -9.77 5.53
C SER A 23 5.77 -9.60 6.35
N ARG A 24 6.92 -9.61 5.67
CA ARG A 24 8.22 -9.32 6.29
C ARG A 24 8.39 -7.85 6.71
N GLY A 25 7.55 -6.96 6.17
CA GLY A 25 7.64 -5.52 6.42
C GLY A 25 6.27 -4.88 6.62
N VAL A 26 6.27 -3.65 7.12
CA VAL A 26 5.05 -2.91 7.48
C VAL A 26 4.51 -2.05 6.33
N GLY A 27 3.28 -1.59 6.50
CA GLY A 27 2.64 -0.60 5.62
C GLY A 27 1.55 -1.19 4.71
N GLY A 28 1.61 -2.50 4.43
CA GLY A 28 0.63 -3.21 3.60
C GLY A 28 0.59 -2.63 2.18
N ARG A 29 -0.55 -2.08 1.76
CA ARG A 29 -0.73 -1.45 0.43
C ARG A 29 0.12 -0.19 0.19
N MET A 30 0.87 0.28 1.19
CA MET A 30 1.88 1.33 1.06
C MET A 30 3.31 0.80 0.88
N ALA A 31 3.47 -0.51 0.64
CA ALA A 31 4.78 -1.11 0.46
C ALA A 31 5.49 -0.63 -0.82
N THR A 32 6.81 -0.49 -0.72
CA THR A 32 7.71 -0.27 -1.86
C THR A 32 8.35 -1.61 -2.21
N ARG A 33 8.27 -2.03 -3.47
CA ARG A 33 8.96 -3.21 -3.98
C ARG A 33 10.36 -2.82 -4.45
N ARG A 34 11.36 -3.67 -4.21
CA ARG A 34 12.73 -3.48 -4.69
C ARG A 34 13.18 -4.71 -5.45
N ALA A 35 13.85 -4.52 -6.58
CA ALA A 35 14.44 -5.58 -7.39
C ALA A 35 15.56 -5.00 -8.24
N GLU A 36 16.71 -5.68 -8.31
CA GLU A 36 17.80 -5.30 -9.24
C GLU A 36 18.24 -3.83 -9.15
N GLY A 37 18.30 -3.28 -7.93
CA GLY A 37 18.65 -1.87 -7.70
C GLY A 37 17.52 -0.86 -7.99
N LEU A 38 16.41 -1.31 -8.56
CA LEU A 38 15.20 -0.52 -8.81
C LEU A 38 14.25 -0.56 -7.62
N GLN A 39 13.39 0.46 -7.53
CA GLN A 39 12.30 0.51 -6.56
C GLN A 39 11.01 1.02 -7.18
N PHE A 40 9.89 0.50 -6.68
CA PHE A 40 8.55 0.80 -7.16
C PHE A 40 7.56 0.88 -6.01
N ASP A 41 6.87 2.00 -5.86
CA ASP A 41 5.68 2.05 -5.02
C ASP A 41 4.52 1.44 -5.81
N HIS A 42 4.29 0.13 -5.73
CA HIS A 42 3.34 -0.57 -6.60
C HIS A 42 1.88 -0.46 -6.14
N GLY A 43 1.67 -0.15 -4.87
CA GLY A 43 0.35 0.07 -4.27
C GLY A 43 -0.05 1.54 -4.28
N ALA A 44 -0.23 2.15 -3.11
CA ALA A 44 -0.56 3.56 -3.00
C ALA A 44 0.51 4.46 -3.67
N GLN A 45 0.10 5.22 -4.69
CA GLN A 45 1.01 6.07 -5.47
C GLN A 45 1.35 7.37 -4.76
N PHE A 46 0.35 7.95 -4.09
CA PHE A 46 0.40 9.17 -3.31
C PHE A 46 -0.78 9.17 -2.34
N PHE A 47 -0.83 10.15 -1.45
CA PHE A 47 -2.00 10.42 -0.61
C PHE A 47 -2.21 11.93 -0.46
N THR A 48 -3.44 12.33 -0.20
CA THR A 48 -3.80 13.72 0.12
C THR A 48 -4.18 13.82 1.59
N ALA A 49 -3.78 14.90 2.26
CA ALA A 49 -4.18 15.16 3.64
C ALA A 49 -5.51 15.92 3.68
N ARG A 50 -6.45 15.45 4.50
CA ARG A 50 -7.75 16.12 4.75
C ARG A 50 -8.11 15.96 6.22
N GLY A 51 -8.66 17.02 6.82
CA GLY A 51 -9.02 17.07 8.23
C GLY A 51 -7.82 17.28 9.15
N ASP A 52 -8.00 18.12 10.17
CA ASP A 52 -6.91 18.67 11.01
C ASP A 52 -6.07 17.59 11.70
N GLY A 53 -6.69 16.47 12.06
CA GLY A 53 -5.98 15.33 12.67
C GLY A 53 -4.95 14.73 11.73
N PHE A 54 -5.33 14.45 10.47
CA PHE A 54 -4.43 13.83 9.51
C PHE A 54 -3.47 14.84 8.88
N VAL A 55 -3.87 16.11 8.73
CA VAL A 55 -2.97 17.18 8.27
C VAL A 55 -1.75 17.31 9.20
N ARG A 56 -1.96 17.39 10.51
CA ARG A 56 -0.85 17.45 11.48
C ARG A 56 0.08 16.25 11.42
N GLU A 57 -0.45 15.06 11.18
CA GLU A 57 0.35 13.84 11.03
C GLU A 57 1.23 13.90 9.77
N VAL A 58 0.69 14.43 8.66
CA VAL A 58 1.44 14.60 7.42
C VAL A 58 2.48 15.70 7.56
N GLU A 59 2.16 16.82 8.23
CA GLU A 59 3.12 17.88 8.53
C GLU A 59 4.30 17.36 9.38
N ALA A 60 4.02 16.58 10.42
CA ALA A 60 5.06 15.93 11.22
C ALA A 60 5.91 14.96 10.39
N LEU A 61 5.30 14.14 9.54
CA LEU A 61 6.03 13.26 8.62
C LEU A 61 6.94 14.03 7.66
N VAL A 62 6.47 15.18 7.14
CA VAL A 62 7.26 16.02 6.24
C VAL A 62 8.41 16.70 7.00
N GLY A 63 8.16 17.23 8.20
CA GLY A 63 9.18 17.82 9.06
C GLY A 63 10.29 16.83 9.43
N ASP A 64 9.93 15.56 9.63
CA ASP A 64 10.87 14.47 9.92
C ASP A 64 11.52 13.86 8.66
N GLY A 65 11.20 14.36 7.47
CA GLY A 65 11.72 13.83 6.19
C GLY A 65 11.20 12.44 5.81
N GLY A 66 10.13 11.97 6.44
CA GLY A 66 9.46 10.69 6.14
C GLY A 66 8.44 10.77 5.00
N ALA A 67 8.03 11.98 4.61
CA ALA A 67 7.22 12.26 3.43
C ALA A 67 7.63 13.58 2.77
N ALA A 68 7.23 13.77 1.52
CA ALA A 68 7.40 15.03 0.79
C ALA A 68 6.25 15.24 -0.21
N ALA A 69 6.03 16.49 -0.61
CA ALA A 69 5.14 16.81 -1.71
C ALA A 69 5.72 16.32 -3.05
N TRP A 70 4.87 15.74 -3.89
CA TRP A 70 5.20 15.26 -5.23
C TRP A 70 4.48 16.12 -6.26
N GLY A 71 5.12 17.23 -6.65
CA GLY A 71 4.49 18.27 -7.46
C GLY A 71 3.15 18.71 -6.86
N GLU A 72 2.15 18.89 -7.72
CA GLU A 72 0.77 19.20 -7.32
C GLU A 72 -0.09 17.94 -7.11
N VAL A 73 0.49 16.73 -7.21
CA VAL A 73 -0.27 15.46 -7.16
C VAL A 73 -0.71 15.15 -5.72
N GLY A 74 0.17 15.34 -4.75
CA GLY A 74 -0.05 15.04 -3.34
C GLY A 74 1.24 14.68 -2.61
N TYR A 75 1.12 13.92 -1.53
CA TYR A 75 2.27 13.51 -0.71
C TYR A 75 2.70 12.07 -1.00
N VAL A 76 4.01 11.82 -0.90
CA VAL A 76 4.60 10.49 -1.02
C VAL A 76 5.60 10.26 0.11
N GLY A 77 5.81 9.00 0.48
CA GLY A 77 6.88 8.64 1.41
C GLY A 77 8.27 8.78 0.79
N THR A 78 9.26 9.12 1.63
CA THR A 78 10.67 9.35 1.26
C THR A 78 11.60 8.43 2.07
N PRO A 79 12.50 7.64 1.45
CA PRO A 79 12.80 7.52 0.01
C PRO A 79 11.90 6.52 -0.75
N GLY A 80 10.78 6.11 -0.15
CA GLY A 80 9.80 5.17 -0.71
C GLY A 80 8.48 5.31 0.03
N MET A 81 7.33 4.96 -0.58
CA MET A 81 6.02 5.04 0.09
C MET A 81 5.99 4.26 1.41
N SER A 82 6.76 3.18 1.50
CA SER A 82 6.94 2.38 2.71
C SER A 82 7.51 3.16 3.91
N ALA A 83 8.14 4.32 3.69
CA ALA A 83 8.66 5.17 4.76
C ALA A 83 7.57 5.66 5.71
N VAL A 84 6.36 5.93 5.21
CA VAL A 84 5.23 6.35 6.03
C VAL A 84 4.87 5.26 7.05
N GLY A 85 4.78 4.01 6.59
CA GLY A 85 4.53 2.86 7.47
C GLY A 85 5.66 2.67 8.49
N ARG A 86 6.91 2.81 8.08
CA ARG A 86 8.07 2.71 9.00
C ARG A 86 8.08 3.81 10.05
N ALA A 87 7.73 5.05 9.69
CA ALA A 87 7.63 6.15 10.64
C ALA A 87 6.58 5.86 11.72
N PHE A 88 5.41 5.34 11.32
CA PHE A 88 4.34 4.96 12.26
C PHE A 88 4.69 3.72 13.10
N ALA A 89 5.58 2.87 12.61
CA ALA A 89 6.06 1.68 13.31
C ALA A 89 7.17 1.96 14.33
N ARG A 90 7.76 3.17 14.33
CA ARG A 90 8.90 3.51 15.20
C ARG A 90 8.50 3.34 16.67
N GLY A 91 9.27 2.54 17.41
CA GLY A 91 9.04 2.27 18.83
C GLY A 91 7.91 1.28 19.13
N LEU A 92 7.31 0.65 18.13
CA LEU A 92 6.27 -0.38 18.32
C LEU A 92 6.88 -1.79 18.23
N SER A 93 6.36 -2.73 19.03
CA SER A 93 6.70 -4.15 18.92
C SER A 93 5.99 -4.76 17.72
N ILE A 94 6.77 -5.21 16.73
CA ILE A 94 6.26 -5.81 15.50
C ILE A 94 6.85 -7.20 15.35
N ILE A 95 5.98 -8.16 15.11
CA ILE A 95 6.28 -9.58 14.92
C ILE A 95 5.90 -9.92 13.47
N PRO A 96 6.84 -9.74 12.52
CA PRO A 96 6.58 -9.95 11.10
C PRO A 96 6.53 -11.44 10.75
N SER A 97 6.08 -11.73 9.53
CA SER A 97 5.93 -13.10 9.02
C SER A 97 5.04 -13.97 9.90
N GLN A 98 3.98 -13.39 10.44
CA GLN A 98 2.96 -14.08 11.23
C GLN A 98 1.59 -13.94 10.57
N THR A 99 1.19 -15.00 9.88
CA THR A 99 -0.14 -15.15 9.31
C THR A 99 -1.07 -15.64 10.41
N VAL A 100 -1.67 -14.71 11.15
CA VAL A 100 -2.70 -15.04 12.15
C VAL A 100 -3.88 -15.72 11.46
N THR A 101 -4.16 -16.95 11.85
CA THR A 101 -5.23 -17.78 11.27
C THR A 101 -6.40 -17.96 12.23
N ARG A 102 -6.16 -17.87 13.53
CA ARG A 102 -7.18 -18.11 14.56
C ARG A 102 -6.99 -17.21 15.79
N LEU A 103 -8.11 -16.85 16.39
CA LEU A 103 -8.21 -16.22 17.70
C LEU A 103 -8.99 -17.14 18.63
N ASP A 104 -8.36 -17.51 19.74
CA ASP A 104 -8.98 -18.32 20.79
C ASP A 104 -9.14 -17.47 22.04
N ARG A 105 -10.24 -17.64 22.76
CA ARG A 105 -10.47 -16.96 24.04
C ARG A 105 -10.29 -17.95 25.19
N ASP A 106 -9.37 -17.64 26.10
CA ASP A 106 -9.17 -18.38 27.35
C ASP A 106 -9.52 -17.47 28.54
N GLY A 107 -10.74 -17.64 29.05
CA GLY A 107 -11.31 -16.76 30.07
C GLY A 107 -11.34 -15.29 29.63
N ALA A 108 -10.61 -14.44 30.35
CA ALA A 108 -10.50 -13.00 30.05
C ALA A 108 -9.41 -12.66 29.02
N ARG A 109 -8.57 -13.63 28.62
CA ARG A 109 -7.41 -13.42 27.76
C ARG A 109 -7.66 -13.94 26.36
N TRP A 110 -7.04 -13.27 25.39
CA TRP A 110 -7.00 -13.68 24.00
C TRP A 110 -5.69 -14.39 23.69
N ARG A 111 -5.79 -15.45 22.90
CA ARG A 111 -4.66 -16.13 22.28
C ARG A 111 -4.80 -16.09 20.77
N ILE A 112 -3.67 -16.05 20.10
CA ILE A 112 -3.58 -16.09 18.65
C ILE A 112 -2.84 -17.35 18.23
N ALA A 113 -3.24 -17.92 17.10
CA ALA A 113 -2.46 -18.91 16.39
C ALA A 113 -2.07 -18.34 15.02
N SER A 114 -0.82 -18.58 14.63
CA SER A 114 -0.35 -18.29 13.28
C SER A 114 -0.07 -19.56 12.49
N ALA A 115 -0.09 -19.46 11.17
CA ALA A 115 0.32 -20.56 10.28
C ALA A 115 1.79 -20.95 10.50
N GLU A 116 2.61 -20.02 10.96
CA GLU A 116 4.03 -20.18 11.24
C GLU A 116 4.30 -20.72 12.66
N GLY A 117 3.25 -21.03 13.43
CA GLY A 117 3.36 -21.67 14.74
C GLY A 117 3.77 -20.72 15.87
N TYR A 118 3.44 -19.42 15.78
CA TYR A 118 3.69 -18.49 16.87
C TYR A 118 2.88 -18.89 18.11
N GLU A 119 3.58 -19.01 19.23
CA GLU A 119 2.98 -19.31 20.53
C GLU A 119 2.70 -18.00 21.26
N THR A 120 1.43 -17.82 21.66
CA THR A 120 1.05 -16.67 22.49
C THR A 120 1.74 -16.77 23.85
N PRO A 121 2.28 -15.67 24.40
CA PRO A 121 2.81 -15.65 25.77
C PRO A 121 1.79 -16.16 26.81
N PRO A 122 2.25 -16.76 27.94
CA PRO A 122 1.35 -17.32 28.95
C PRO A 122 0.29 -16.35 29.47
N GLU A 123 0.63 -15.07 29.60
CA GLU A 123 -0.25 -13.98 30.03
C GLU A 123 -1.36 -13.63 29.02
N GLY A 124 -1.19 -14.00 27.75
CA GLY A 124 -2.12 -13.68 26.66
C GLY A 124 -2.31 -12.17 26.43
N PHE A 125 -3.31 -11.82 25.63
CA PHE A 125 -3.66 -10.43 25.34
C PHE A 125 -4.97 -10.01 25.99
N ASP A 126 -5.07 -8.79 26.51
CA ASP A 126 -6.32 -8.23 27.06
C ASP A 126 -7.35 -7.90 25.96
N GLY A 127 -6.89 -7.66 24.73
CA GLY A 127 -7.73 -7.31 23.61
C GLY A 127 -7.04 -7.52 22.26
N VAL A 128 -7.84 -7.60 21.19
CA VAL A 128 -7.36 -7.82 19.82
C VAL A 128 -8.00 -6.81 18.89
N ILE A 129 -7.17 -6.18 18.05
CA ILE A 129 -7.63 -5.35 16.92
C ILE A 129 -7.31 -6.08 15.61
N VAL A 130 -8.35 -6.40 14.83
CA VAL A 130 -8.19 -6.97 13.49
C VAL A 130 -8.17 -5.83 12.47
N ALA A 131 -6.99 -5.54 11.93
CA ALA A 131 -6.76 -4.44 10.98
C ALA A 131 -6.48 -4.93 9.54
N THR A 132 -7.05 -6.08 9.15
CA THR A 132 -6.89 -6.70 7.83
C THR A 132 -8.09 -6.39 6.91
N PRO A 133 -7.96 -6.55 5.57
CA PRO A 133 -9.10 -6.49 4.66
C PRO A 133 -10.21 -7.48 5.06
N ALA A 134 -11.47 -7.12 4.82
CA ALA A 134 -12.62 -7.89 5.30
C ALA A 134 -12.62 -9.39 4.92
N PRO A 135 -12.22 -9.82 3.69
CA PRO A 135 -12.14 -11.24 3.37
C PRO A 135 -11.09 -12.00 4.20
N GLN A 136 -10.06 -11.31 4.70
CA GLN A 136 -9.03 -11.87 5.58
C GLN A 136 -9.45 -11.80 7.05
N ALA A 137 -10.21 -10.77 7.44
CA ALA A 137 -10.72 -10.62 8.81
C ALA A 137 -11.83 -11.63 9.14
N ALA A 138 -12.69 -11.95 8.17
CA ALA A 138 -13.85 -12.82 8.37
C ALA A 138 -13.52 -14.19 9.00
N PRO A 139 -12.60 -15.01 8.46
CA PRO A 139 -12.26 -16.30 9.06
C PRO A 139 -11.62 -16.16 10.45
N ILE A 140 -10.81 -15.11 10.67
CA ILE A 140 -10.18 -14.83 11.97
C ILE A 140 -11.25 -14.51 13.02
N LEU A 141 -12.21 -13.64 12.70
CA LEU A 141 -13.32 -13.28 13.60
C LEU A 141 -14.26 -14.47 13.86
N ALA A 142 -14.58 -15.23 12.81
CA ALA A 142 -15.42 -16.42 12.95
C ALA A 142 -14.80 -17.45 13.91
N SER A 143 -13.47 -17.59 13.90
CA SER A 143 -12.77 -18.48 14.82
C SER A 143 -12.88 -18.06 16.31
N ALA A 144 -13.09 -16.77 16.57
CA ALA A 144 -13.41 -16.24 17.89
C ALA A 144 -14.91 -16.34 18.26
N GLY A 145 -15.73 -16.98 17.42
CA GLY A 145 -17.18 -17.01 17.58
C GLY A 145 -17.86 -15.66 17.27
N ILE A 146 -17.17 -14.75 16.59
CA ILE A 146 -17.69 -13.42 16.23
C ILE A 146 -18.19 -13.46 14.79
N ASP A 147 -19.52 -13.45 14.63
CA ASP A 147 -20.15 -13.21 13.34
C ASP A 147 -20.36 -11.70 13.12
N TRP A 148 -19.59 -11.12 12.21
CA TRP A 148 -19.70 -9.71 11.84
C TRP A 148 -20.12 -9.55 10.38
N SER A 149 -21.40 -9.25 10.17
CA SER A 149 -22.02 -9.03 8.85
C SER A 149 -21.36 -7.91 8.03
N GLY A 150 -20.63 -6.99 8.68
CA GLY A 150 -19.88 -5.93 7.99
C GLY A 150 -18.77 -6.47 7.07
N THR A 151 -18.20 -7.64 7.38
CA THR A 151 -17.20 -8.26 6.49
C THR A 151 -17.79 -8.63 5.14
N ALA A 152 -19.02 -9.15 5.13
CA ALA A 152 -19.75 -9.55 3.93
C ALA A 152 -20.25 -8.35 3.11
N ARG A 153 -20.29 -7.13 3.67
CA ARG A 153 -20.70 -5.91 2.96
C ARG A 153 -19.54 -5.23 2.22
N ALA A 154 -18.31 -5.41 2.69
CA ALA A 154 -17.15 -4.82 2.04
C ALA A 154 -16.95 -5.41 0.63
N ARG A 155 -16.74 -4.53 -0.36
CA ARG A 155 -16.44 -4.90 -1.75
C ARG A 155 -15.10 -4.27 -2.12
N TYR A 156 -14.24 -5.06 -2.77
CA TYR A 156 -12.92 -4.64 -3.20
C TYR A 156 -12.84 -4.69 -4.72
N ALA A 157 -12.48 -3.56 -5.34
CA ALA A 157 -12.12 -3.51 -6.73
C ALA A 157 -10.69 -4.06 -6.91
N PRO A 158 -10.46 -5.08 -7.75
CA PRO A 158 -9.11 -5.53 -8.05
C PRO A 158 -8.39 -4.50 -8.92
N CYS A 159 -7.06 -4.49 -8.86
CA CYS A 159 -6.22 -3.60 -9.63
C CYS A 159 -4.93 -4.34 -10.00
N TRP A 160 -4.73 -4.61 -11.28
CA TRP A 160 -3.41 -4.98 -11.78
C TRP A 160 -2.49 -3.76 -11.76
N ALA A 161 -1.23 -3.98 -11.37
CA ALA A 161 -0.18 -2.97 -11.37
C ALA A 161 1.01 -3.48 -12.17
N LEU A 162 1.39 -2.74 -13.21
CA LEU A 162 2.59 -2.99 -14.00
C LEU A 162 3.71 -2.06 -13.54
N MET A 163 4.89 -2.64 -13.30
CA MET A 163 6.12 -1.93 -12.96
C MET A 163 7.09 -2.11 -14.12
N ILE A 164 7.57 -1.00 -14.70
CA ILE A 164 8.51 -1.03 -15.82
C ILE A 164 9.62 -0.01 -15.59
N ALA A 165 10.81 -0.35 -16.08
CA ALA A 165 11.97 0.51 -16.04
C ALA A 165 12.57 0.63 -17.43
N PHE A 166 13.12 1.81 -17.70
CA PHE A 166 13.91 2.12 -18.88
C PHE A 166 15.27 2.65 -18.42
N GLY A 167 16.24 2.69 -19.34
CA GLY A 167 17.41 3.54 -19.14
C GLY A 167 17.00 5.00 -18.93
N ALA A 168 17.96 5.87 -18.61
CA ALA A 168 17.69 7.30 -18.50
C ALA A 168 17.13 7.82 -19.83
N ILE A 169 15.83 8.13 -19.83
CA ILE A 169 15.10 8.71 -20.96
C ILE A 169 14.40 9.98 -20.51
N ASP A 170 14.26 10.94 -21.42
CA ASP A 170 13.39 12.09 -21.22
C ASP A 170 11.94 11.58 -21.04
N ASP A 171 11.29 12.02 -19.98
CA ASP A 171 10.00 11.48 -19.56
C ASP A 171 8.87 11.95 -20.51
N PRO A 172 8.25 11.05 -21.29
CA PRO A 172 7.20 11.40 -22.25
C PRO A 172 5.84 11.78 -21.61
N ILE A 173 5.66 11.64 -20.30
CA ILE A 173 4.37 11.91 -19.63
C ILE A 173 4.46 12.89 -18.45
N GLY A 174 5.65 13.39 -18.13
CA GLY A 174 5.88 14.26 -16.98
C GLY A 174 5.79 13.50 -15.66
N VAL A 175 5.18 14.12 -14.63
CA VAL A 175 5.13 13.51 -13.29
C VAL A 175 4.16 12.33 -13.22
N SER A 176 2.99 12.47 -13.82
CA SER A 176 1.95 11.44 -13.82
C SER A 176 0.91 11.72 -14.91
N LEU A 177 0.18 10.68 -15.31
CA LEU A 177 -0.91 10.77 -16.28
C LEU A 177 -2.14 10.01 -15.79
N ARG A 178 -3.30 10.65 -15.84
CA ARG A 178 -4.61 10.02 -15.69
C ARG A 178 -5.32 10.02 -17.05
N PRO A 179 -5.14 8.97 -17.86
CA PRO A 179 -5.72 8.94 -19.20
C PRO A 179 -7.23 8.64 -19.14
N THR A 180 -7.96 9.08 -20.16
CA THR A 180 -9.30 8.54 -20.45
C THR A 180 -9.12 7.25 -21.24
N ASP A 181 -9.13 6.11 -20.53
CA ASP A 181 -8.79 4.81 -21.08
C ASP A 181 -9.59 3.67 -20.43
N GLU A 182 -9.88 2.61 -21.19
CA GLU A 182 -10.60 1.44 -20.67
C GLU A 182 -9.72 0.54 -19.80
N ALA A 183 -8.41 0.47 -20.10
CA ALA A 183 -7.48 -0.46 -19.49
C ALA A 183 -6.63 0.20 -18.41
N ILE A 184 -6.14 1.41 -18.63
CA ILE A 184 -5.23 2.12 -17.71
C ILE A 184 -5.97 3.24 -16.97
N ALA A 185 -5.99 3.18 -15.64
CA ALA A 185 -6.56 4.24 -14.80
C ALA A 185 -5.55 5.33 -14.43
N TRP A 186 -4.27 4.96 -14.33
CA TRP A 186 -3.24 5.84 -13.79
C TRP A 186 -1.85 5.40 -14.22
N ILE A 187 -0.98 6.37 -14.48
CA ILE A 187 0.44 6.17 -14.73
C ILE A 187 1.21 7.15 -13.85
N ALA A 188 2.14 6.63 -13.05
CA ALA A 188 3.09 7.42 -12.27
C ALA A 188 4.50 7.26 -12.85
N ALA A 189 5.20 8.36 -13.10
CA ALA A 189 6.65 8.35 -13.22
C ALA A 189 7.22 8.17 -11.80
N ASP A 190 7.38 6.92 -11.37
CA ASP A 190 7.75 6.56 -10.00
C ASP A 190 9.13 7.15 -9.64
N SER A 191 10.07 7.13 -10.60
CA SER A 191 11.40 7.76 -10.47
C SER A 191 11.38 9.27 -10.27
N SER A 192 10.29 9.98 -10.63
CA SER A 192 10.16 11.43 -10.40
C SER A 192 9.80 11.79 -8.96
N LYS A 193 9.44 10.80 -8.12
CA LYS A 193 9.07 11.05 -6.72
C LYS A 193 10.30 11.52 -5.92
N PRO A 194 10.12 12.41 -4.92
CA PRO A 194 11.22 12.85 -4.06
C PRO A 194 11.99 11.69 -3.41
N GLY A 195 13.31 11.81 -3.38
CA GLY A 195 14.20 10.84 -2.74
C GLY A 195 14.30 9.47 -3.44
N ARG A 196 13.86 9.35 -4.69
CA ARG A 196 14.10 8.15 -5.51
C ARG A 196 15.51 8.22 -6.14
N ALA A 197 16.10 7.05 -6.38
CA ALA A 197 17.43 6.96 -6.98
C ALA A 197 17.41 7.44 -8.43
N ALA A 198 18.45 8.17 -8.83
CA ALA A 198 18.67 8.59 -10.21
C ALA A 198 19.23 7.43 -11.06
N GLY A 199 19.19 7.60 -12.39
CA GLY A 199 19.85 6.69 -13.35
C GLY A 199 18.92 5.75 -14.12
N SER A 200 17.66 5.63 -13.73
CA SER A 200 16.64 4.89 -14.49
C SER A 200 15.29 5.61 -14.43
N THR A 201 14.55 5.55 -15.53
CA THR A 201 13.19 6.06 -15.58
C THR A 201 12.23 4.90 -15.27
N THR A 202 11.54 4.96 -14.14
CA THR A 202 10.61 3.92 -13.69
C THR A 202 9.17 4.41 -13.73
N TYR A 203 8.26 3.54 -14.18
CA TYR A 203 6.82 3.78 -14.15
C TYR A 203 6.09 2.71 -13.35
N VAL A 204 5.03 3.16 -12.68
CA VAL A 204 3.98 2.30 -12.14
C VAL A 204 2.67 2.63 -12.85
N ILE A 205 2.08 1.61 -13.48
CA ILE A 205 0.84 1.73 -14.24
C ILE A 205 -0.24 0.92 -13.51
N HIS A 206 -1.35 1.56 -13.17
CA HIS A 206 -2.50 0.89 -12.59
C HIS A 206 -3.60 0.71 -13.62
N ALA A 207 -4.06 -0.53 -13.74
CA ALA A 207 -5.18 -0.85 -14.59
C ALA A 207 -6.51 -0.37 -13.96
N THR A 208 -7.53 -0.16 -14.78
CA THR A 208 -8.88 0.13 -14.28
C THR A 208 -9.43 -1.09 -13.52
N PRO A 209 -10.35 -0.87 -12.55
CA PRO A 209 -11.05 -1.97 -11.90
C PRO A 209 -11.81 -2.90 -12.83
N ALA A 210 -12.42 -2.35 -13.89
CA ALA A 210 -13.21 -3.11 -14.84
C ALA A 210 -12.31 -4.04 -15.67
N TRP A 211 -11.24 -3.49 -16.22
CA TRP A 211 -10.25 -4.26 -16.97
C TRP A 211 -9.58 -5.31 -16.07
N SER A 212 -9.20 -4.94 -14.85
CA SER A 212 -8.57 -5.87 -13.90
C SER A 212 -9.46 -7.07 -13.55
N ARG A 213 -10.78 -6.86 -13.44
CA ARG A 213 -11.75 -7.96 -13.22
C ARG A 213 -11.81 -8.92 -14.40
N GLN A 214 -11.80 -8.41 -15.63
CA GLN A 214 -11.83 -9.25 -16.84
C GLN A 214 -10.57 -10.08 -17.03
N HIS A 215 -9.44 -9.65 -16.45
CA HIS A 215 -8.12 -10.25 -16.63
C HIS A 215 -7.56 -10.81 -15.30
N LEU A 216 -8.42 -11.12 -14.33
CA LEU A 216 -7.99 -11.51 -12.98
C LEU A 216 -7.18 -12.81 -12.97
N GLU A 217 -7.63 -13.80 -13.75
CA GLU A 217 -7.04 -15.14 -13.83
C GLU A 217 -5.92 -15.25 -14.87
N ARG A 218 -5.51 -14.14 -15.50
CA ARG A 218 -4.40 -14.15 -16.46
C ARG A 218 -3.05 -14.16 -15.74
N THR A 219 -2.04 -14.67 -16.43
CA THR A 219 -0.68 -14.68 -15.91
C THR A 219 -0.09 -13.27 -15.84
N PRO A 220 0.84 -12.99 -14.90
CA PRO A 220 1.53 -11.71 -14.84
C PRO A 220 2.21 -11.31 -16.16
N GLN A 221 2.74 -12.28 -16.91
CA GLN A 221 3.44 -12.06 -18.19
C GLN A 221 2.47 -11.57 -19.27
N GLU A 222 1.29 -12.19 -19.39
CA GLU A 222 0.26 -11.76 -20.34
C GLU A 222 -0.25 -10.36 -20.00
N VAL A 223 -0.56 -10.10 -18.72
CA VAL A 223 -1.02 -8.79 -18.27
C VAL A 223 0.04 -7.71 -18.51
N ALA A 224 1.31 -8.01 -18.24
CA ALA A 224 2.41 -7.08 -18.48
C ALA A 224 2.52 -6.71 -19.96
N ALA A 225 2.47 -7.69 -20.88
CA ALA A 225 2.51 -7.44 -22.31
C ALA A 225 1.36 -6.52 -22.77
N MET A 226 0.14 -6.78 -22.29
CA MET A 226 -1.04 -5.99 -22.65
C MET A 226 -0.98 -4.55 -22.13
N LEU A 227 -0.63 -4.36 -20.85
CA LEU A 227 -0.54 -3.03 -20.26
C LEU A 227 0.64 -2.24 -20.85
N LEU A 228 1.75 -2.89 -21.19
CA LEU A 228 2.87 -2.26 -21.87
C LEU A 228 2.47 -1.76 -23.27
N ALA A 229 1.78 -2.60 -24.05
CA ALA A 229 1.27 -2.21 -25.36
C ALA A 229 0.31 -1.00 -25.27
N ARG A 230 -0.56 -0.99 -24.25
CA ARG A 230 -1.47 0.15 -24.04
C ARG A 230 -0.73 1.41 -23.61
N PHE A 231 0.26 1.29 -22.71
CA PHE A 231 1.10 2.40 -22.28
C PHE A 231 1.82 3.06 -23.46
N GLN A 232 2.39 2.27 -24.38
CA GLN A 232 3.07 2.79 -25.57
C GLN A 232 2.17 3.65 -26.47
N LEU A 233 0.88 3.30 -26.58
CA LEU A 233 -0.08 4.10 -27.35
C LEU A 233 -0.40 5.44 -26.65
N LEU A 234 -0.52 5.42 -25.32
CA LEU A 234 -0.84 6.62 -24.53
C LEU A 234 0.34 7.60 -24.43
N SER A 235 1.56 7.09 -24.27
CA SER A 235 2.75 7.92 -24.23
C SER A 235 3.02 8.60 -25.57
N ARG A 236 2.84 7.90 -26.69
CA ARG A 236 2.94 8.51 -28.04
C ARG A 236 1.89 9.60 -28.28
N ARG A 237 0.67 9.43 -27.77
CA ARG A 237 -0.37 10.47 -27.87
C ARG A 237 -0.01 11.71 -27.05
N SER A 238 0.60 11.53 -25.88
CA SER A 238 1.10 12.66 -25.06
C SER A 238 2.23 13.41 -25.75
N LEU A 239 3.04 12.73 -26.58
CA LEU A 239 4.07 13.36 -27.42
C LEU A 239 3.49 14.11 -28.64
N ILE A 240 2.23 13.87 -29.02
CA ILE A 240 1.63 14.40 -30.26
C ILE A 240 0.47 15.41 -30.00
N GLY A 241 -0.11 15.49 -28.79
CA GLY A 241 -1.08 16.52 -28.41
C GLY A 241 -0.91 16.95 -26.94
N VAL A 242 -0.97 18.23 -26.56
CA VAL A 242 -1.82 19.34 -27.07
C VAL A 242 -1.11 20.70 -26.84
N PRO A 243 -1.19 21.68 -27.78
CA PRO A 243 -0.96 23.10 -27.48
C PRO A 243 -2.03 23.60 -26.51
N HIS A 244 -1.63 24.15 -25.38
CA HIS A 244 -2.52 24.79 -24.40
C HIS A 244 -3.41 25.86 -25.09
N PRO A 245 -4.75 25.80 -24.98
CA PRO A 245 -5.55 27.00 -25.16
C PRO A 245 -5.35 27.88 -23.92
N LEU A 246 -5.05 29.16 -24.17
CA LEU A 246 -5.16 30.26 -23.21
C LEU A 246 -6.64 30.53 -22.87
#